data_AF-K9QQX5-F1
#
_entry.id   AF-K9QQX5-F1
#
_cell.length_a   1.000
_cell.length_b   1.000
_cell.length_c   1.000
_cell.angle_alpha   90.00
_cell.angle_beta   90.00
_cell.angle_gamma   90.00
#
_symmetry.space_group_name_H-M   'P 1'
#
loop_
_entity.id
_entity.type
_entity.pdbx_description
1 polymer ?
#
loop_
_entity_poly.entity_id
_entity_poly.type
_entity_poly.pdbx_seq_one_letter_code
_entity_poly.pdbx_strand_id
1 'polypeptide(L)'
;MQYDIAAIVQGYAQGYFLMADDDDGLGWYSSRDRTLIPLDEQFRYPTSLRRVLNQERFTVAINRDFPAVVAGCANRETTWISPELQEIYLLLRQAGFAYSFETWQGDKLAGGILGIVIGGAFIGESMFYRIPEGSKVAMVKLVEQLRQQGFVLFDAQMMNPHLERFGAYSVNDEEYQTLLQQALVTRCTLV
;
A
#
# COMPACT_ATOMS: atom_id res chain seq x y z
N MET A 1 3.76 -25.42 1.92
CA MET A 1 4.46 -24.92 3.12
C MET A 1 3.41 -24.16 3.92
N GLN A 2 3.25 -24.40 5.23
CA GLN A 2 2.20 -23.71 5.98
C GLN A 2 2.77 -22.40 6.52
N TYR A 3 2.40 -21.27 5.93
CA TYR A 3 2.77 -19.95 6.43
C TYR A 3 1.99 -19.63 7.71
N ASP A 4 2.68 -19.19 8.75
CA ASP A 4 2.04 -18.71 9.99
C ASP A 4 1.61 -17.25 9.81
N ILE A 5 0.33 -17.06 9.50
CA ILE A 5 -0.25 -15.73 9.26
C ILE A 5 -0.19 -14.84 10.50
N ALA A 6 -0.32 -15.42 11.70
CA ALA A 6 -0.24 -14.63 12.93
C ALA A 6 1.18 -14.09 13.13
N ALA A 7 2.20 -14.93 12.91
CA ALA A 7 3.59 -14.50 12.96
C ALA A 7 3.92 -13.42 11.91
N ILE A 8 3.37 -13.55 10.69
CA ILE A 8 3.55 -12.54 9.63
C ILE A 8 2.93 -11.20 10.02
N VAL A 9 1.67 -11.20 10.47
CA VAL A 9 1.00 -9.98 10.94
C VAL A 9 1.76 -9.35 12.11
N GLN A 10 2.31 -10.17 13.01
CA GLN A 10 3.14 -9.69 14.12
C GLN A 10 4.46 -9.06 13.64
N GLY A 11 5.06 -9.53 12.54
CA GLY A 11 6.21 -8.89 11.91
C GLY A 11 5.88 -7.49 11.38
N TYR A 12 4.76 -7.36 10.64
CA TYR A 12 4.26 -6.06 10.18
C TYR A 12 3.90 -5.11 11.33
N ALA A 13 3.31 -5.62 12.41
CA ALA A 13 2.99 -4.84 13.61
C ALA A 13 4.23 -4.37 14.39
N GLN A 14 5.41 -4.91 14.11
CA GLN A 14 6.69 -4.42 14.63
C GLN A 14 7.41 -3.46 13.68
N GLY A 15 6.83 -3.17 12.52
CA GLY A 15 7.43 -2.29 11.52
C GLY A 15 8.36 -2.99 10.53
N TYR A 16 8.38 -4.32 10.49
CA TYR A 16 9.07 -5.06 9.43
C TYR A 16 8.17 -5.22 8.20
N PHE A 17 8.78 -5.47 7.05
CA PHE A 17 8.07 -5.79 5.81
C PHE A 17 8.81 -6.89 5.05
N LEU A 18 8.06 -7.69 4.30
CA LEU A 18 8.61 -8.80 3.53
C LEU A 18 9.10 -8.34 2.17
N MET A 19 10.28 -8.79 1.79
CA MET A 19 10.81 -8.65 0.43
C MET A 19 11.49 -9.95 0.04
N ALA A 20 11.45 -10.29 -1.24
CA ALA A 20 12.31 -11.32 -1.81
C ALA A 20 13.50 -10.67 -2.51
N ASP A 21 14.69 -11.19 -2.23
CA ASP A 21 15.89 -10.91 -3.02
C ASP A 21 16.11 -12.05 -4.02
N ASP A 22 16.71 -11.74 -5.17
CA ASP A 22 16.93 -12.72 -6.25
C ASP A 22 17.88 -13.86 -5.78
N ASP A 23 18.82 -13.54 -4.89
CA ASP A 23 19.84 -14.48 -4.40
C ASP A 23 19.52 -15.10 -3.02
N ASP A 24 18.86 -14.36 -2.11
CA ASP A 24 18.69 -14.74 -0.70
C ASP A 24 17.27 -15.23 -0.34
N GLY A 25 16.33 -15.19 -1.29
CA GLY A 25 14.94 -15.63 -1.06
C GLY A 25 14.12 -14.63 -0.24
N LEU A 26 13.01 -15.10 0.36
CA LEU A 26 12.11 -14.26 1.13
C LEU A 26 12.70 -13.91 2.52
N GLY A 27 12.77 -12.62 2.83
CA GLY A 27 13.30 -12.10 4.10
C GLY A 27 12.47 -10.97 4.71
N TRP A 28 12.72 -10.71 6.00
CA TRP A 28 12.20 -9.55 6.73
C TRP A 28 13.17 -8.38 6.65
N TYR A 29 12.65 -7.21 6.32
CA TYR A 29 13.40 -5.98 6.18
C TYR A 29 12.81 -4.88 7.07
N SER A 30 13.65 -3.90 7.41
CA SER A 30 13.24 -2.64 8.02
C SER A 30 14.02 -1.51 7.37
N SER A 31 13.49 -0.29 7.50
CA SER A 31 14.18 0.93 7.05
C SER A 31 14.53 1.80 8.25
N ARG A 32 15.75 2.36 8.26
CA ARG A 32 16.19 3.31 9.29
C ARG A 32 15.40 4.62 9.22
N ASP A 33 15.11 5.06 8.00
CA ASP A 33 14.25 6.21 7.72
C ASP A 33 12.99 5.71 7.04
N ARG A 34 11.85 5.85 7.71
CA ARG A 34 10.59 5.28 7.27
C ARG A 34 9.78 6.30 6.50
N THR A 35 9.35 5.96 5.29
CA THR A 35 8.58 6.88 4.44
C THR A 35 7.08 6.74 4.66
N LEU A 36 6.42 7.86 4.93
CA LEU A 36 4.99 7.95 5.15
C LEU A 36 4.32 8.83 4.09
N ILE A 37 3.08 8.50 3.74
CA ILE A 37 2.20 9.36 2.96
C ILE A 37 1.35 10.19 3.92
N PRO A 38 1.31 11.54 3.79
CA PRO A 38 0.54 12.34 4.71
C PRO A 38 -0.97 12.08 4.62
N LEU A 39 -1.61 11.93 5.77
CA LEU A 39 -3.06 11.86 5.88
C LEU A 39 -3.68 13.22 6.28
N ASP A 40 -2.94 14.32 6.11
CA ASP A 40 -3.33 15.69 6.43
C ASP A 40 -3.12 16.68 5.26
N GLU A 41 -3.10 17.99 5.52
CA GLU A 41 -2.94 19.03 4.50
C GLU A 41 -1.60 19.00 3.75
N GLN A 42 -0.60 18.22 4.20
CA GLN A 42 0.66 18.07 3.49
C GLN A 42 0.53 17.21 2.22
N PHE A 43 -0.49 16.35 2.13
CA PHE A 43 -0.74 15.56 0.93
C PHE A 43 -1.10 16.46 -0.23
N ARG A 44 -0.35 16.31 -1.31
CA ARG A 44 -0.44 17.18 -2.47
C ARG A 44 -0.29 16.38 -3.74
N TYR A 45 -0.70 16.94 -4.87
CA TYR A 45 -0.46 16.33 -6.17
C TYR A 45 -0.52 17.42 -7.25
N PRO A 46 0.13 17.21 -8.41
CA PRO A 46 0.18 18.25 -9.43
C PRO A 46 -1.20 18.57 -10.01
N THR A 47 -1.40 19.82 -10.44
CA THR A 47 -2.64 20.30 -11.06
C THR A 47 -3.07 19.48 -12.29
N SER A 48 -2.13 18.87 -13.00
CA SER A 48 -2.44 17.94 -14.10
C SER A 48 -3.24 16.72 -13.62
N LEU A 49 -2.88 16.14 -12.47
CA LEU A 49 -3.63 15.02 -11.89
C LEU A 49 -5.02 15.46 -11.41
N ARG A 50 -5.16 16.70 -10.90
CA ARG A 50 -6.47 17.28 -10.58
C ARG A 50 -7.42 17.28 -11.78
N ARG A 51 -6.92 17.64 -12.97
CA ARG A 51 -7.74 17.59 -14.20
C ARG A 51 -8.18 16.17 -14.53
N VAL A 52 -7.32 15.18 -14.31
CA VAL A 52 -7.63 13.76 -14.55
C VAL A 52 -8.71 13.27 -13.59
N LEU A 53 -8.62 13.64 -12.31
CA LEU A 53 -9.63 13.31 -11.29
C LEU A 53 -11.00 13.88 -11.67
N ASN A 54 -11.04 15.15 -12.08
CA ASN A 54 -12.27 15.85 -12.48
C ASN A 54 -12.94 15.28 -13.75
N GLN A 55 -12.23 14.48 -14.54
CA GLN A 55 -12.83 13.81 -15.71
C GLN A 55 -13.66 12.60 -15.32
N GLU A 56 -13.52 12.10 -14.08
CA GLU A 56 -14.26 10.95 -13.55
C GLU A 56 -14.19 9.70 -14.44
N ARG A 57 -13.14 9.59 -15.25
CA ARG A 57 -12.94 8.47 -16.19
C ARG A 57 -12.46 7.19 -15.51
N PHE A 58 -12.22 7.23 -14.21
CA PHE A 58 -11.80 6.10 -13.39
C PHE A 58 -12.75 5.92 -12.22
N THR A 59 -13.16 4.67 -11.97
CA THR A 59 -13.88 4.27 -10.75
C THR A 59 -12.95 3.51 -9.83
N VAL A 60 -13.20 3.57 -8.52
CA VAL A 60 -12.43 2.81 -7.52
C VAL A 60 -13.20 1.59 -7.03
N ALA A 61 -12.45 0.57 -6.62
CA ALA A 61 -13.00 -0.57 -5.91
C ALA A 61 -11.99 -1.06 -4.87
N ILE A 62 -12.48 -1.79 -3.88
CA ILE A 62 -11.65 -2.44 -2.86
C ILE A 62 -11.91 -3.93 -2.97
N ASN A 63 -10.84 -4.72 -3.08
CA ASN A 63 -10.88 -6.17 -3.15
C ASN A 63 -11.72 -6.75 -4.31
N ARG A 64 -11.96 -6.00 -5.40
CA ARG A 64 -12.71 -6.52 -6.55
C ARG A 64 -11.90 -7.57 -7.32
N ASP A 65 -10.59 -7.35 -7.45
CA ASP A 65 -9.69 -8.28 -8.16
C ASP A 65 -8.29 -8.27 -7.53
N PHE A 66 -8.24 -8.74 -6.28
CA PHE A 66 -7.01 -8.81 -5.50
C PHE A 66 -5.87 -9.59 -6.21
N PRO A 67 -6.11 -10.79 -6.79
CA PRO A 67 -5.07 -11.52 -7.50
C PRO A 67 -4.49 -10.73 -8.67
N ALA A 68 -5.31 -10.01 -9.44
CA ALA A 68 -4.81 -9.20 -10.55
C ALA A 68 -3.99 -7.99 -10.09
N VAL A 69 -4.28 -7.43 -8.91
CA VAL A 69 -3.45 -6.37 -8.31
C VAL A 69 -2.10 -6.92 -7.87
N VAL A 70 -2.07 -8.06 -7.17
CA VAL A 70 -0.81 -8.73 -6.78
C VAL A 70 0.04 -9.03 -8.00
N ALA A 71 -0.54 -9.65 -9.03
CA ALA A 71 0.15 -9.94 -10.28
C ALA A 71 0.61 -8.67 -11.01
N GLY A 72 -0.20 -7.60 -10.97
CA GLY A 72 0.16 -6.29 -11.54
C GLY A 72 1.35 -5.65 -10.84
N CYS A 73 1.42 -5.75 -9.51
CA CYS A 73 2.54 -5.26 -8.71
C CYS A 73 3.82 -6.08 -8.92
N ALA A 74 3.69 -7.41 -9.10
CA ALA A 74 4.82 -8.30 -9.34
C ALA A 74 5.42 -8.17 -10.75
N ASN A 75 4.64 -7.72 -11.74
CA ASN A 75 5.07 -7.63 -13.14
C ASN A 75 5.94 -6.38 -13.41
N ARG A 76 7.21 -6.43 -12.99
CA ARG A 76 8.22 -5.37 -13.18
C ARG A 76 9.57 -6.00 -13.54
N GLU A 77 10.44 -5.25 -14.22
CA GLU A 77 11.80 -5.72 -14.56
C GLU A 77 12.61 -6.09 -13.31
N THR A 78 12.45 -5.34 -12.23
CA THR A 78 12.99 -5.65 -10.90
C THR A 78 11.83 -5.62 -9.90
N THR A 79 11.65 -6.71 -9.16
CA THR A 79 10.55 -6.89 -8.22
C THR A 79 11.01 -7.68 -7.01
N TRP A 80 10.53 -7.27 -5.83
CA TRP A 80 10.71 -8.02 -4.58
C TRP A 80 9.53 -8.95 -4.29
N ILE A 81 8.57 -9.04 -5.20
CA ILE A 81 7.35 -9.84 -5.05
C ILE A 81 7.53 -11.17 -5.77
N SER A 82 8.20 -12.10 -5.11
CA SER A 82 8.39 -13.48 -5.58
C SER A 82 7.06 -14.25 -5.63
N PRO A 83 6.97 -15.39 -6.36
CA PRO A 83 5.78 -16.24 -6.34
C PRO A 83 5.36 -16.66 -4.92
N GLU A 84 6.31 -16.90 -4.03
CA GLU A 84 6.08 -17.19 -2.61
C GLU A 84 5.43 -15.98 -1.90
N LEU A 85 5.94 -14.77 -2.10
CA LEU A 85 5.33 -13.58 -1.48
C LEU A 85 3.92 -13.30 -2.03
N GLN A 86 3.64 -13.64 -3.29
CA GLN A 86 2.28 -13.57 -3.85
C GLN A 86 1.32 -14.53 -3.13
N GLU A 87 1.76 -15.76 -2.82
CA GLU A 87 0.96 -16.72 -2.05
C GLU A 87 0.67 -16.19 -0.63
N ILE A 88 1.67 -15.60 0.02
CA ILE A 88 1.51 -14.97 1.34
C ILE A 88 0.47 -13.85 1.29
N TYR A 89 0.50 -12.96 0.28
CA TYR A 89 -0.51 -11.92 0.15
C TYR A 89 -1.92 -12.47 -0.04
N LEU A 90 -2.09 -13.58 -0.78
CA LEU A 90 -3.39 -14.24 -0.93
C LEU A 90 -3.88 -14.81 0.40
N LEU A 91 -3.02 -15.42 1.20
CA LEU A 91 -3.37 -15.91 2.52
C LEU A 91 -3.70 -14.78 3.49
N LEU A 92 -2.93 -13.69 3.48
CA LEU A 92 -3.23 -12.48 4.25
C LEU A 92 -4.57 -11.85 3.83
N ARG A 93 -4.91 -11.90 2.54
CA ARG A 93 -6.22 -11.45 2.04
C ARG A 93 -7.35 -12.32 2.57
N GLN A 94 -7.18 -13.64 2.58
CA GLN A 94 -8.16 -14.58 3.14
C GLN A 94 -8.34 -14.37 4.64
N ALA A 95 -7.27 -14.02 5.35
CA ALA A 95 -7.28 -13.70 6.78
C ALA A 95 -7.78 -12.28 7.10
N GLY A 96 -8.06 -11.45 6.09
CA GLY A 96 -8.62 -10.10 6.26
C GLY A 96 -7.60 -9.00 6.54
N PHE A 97 -6.31 -9.26 6.34
CA PHE A 97 -5.22 -8.29 6.56
C PHE A 97 -4.76 -7.62 5.27
N ALA A 98 -4.72 -8.31 4.14
CA ALA A 98 -4.30 -7.71 2.88
C ALA A 98 -5.49 -7.21 2.05
N TYR A 99 -5.31 -6.04 1.43
CA TYR A 99 -6.32 -5.34 0.63
C TYR A 99 -5.73 -4.87 -0.69
N SER A 100 -6.56 -4.91 -1.73
CA SER A 100 -6.29 -4.24 -2.99
C SER A 100 -7.20 -3.03 -3.11
N PHE A 101 -6.61 -1.88 -3.45
CA PHE A 101 -7.34 -0.67 -3.80
C PHE A 101 -7.17 -0.43 -5.30
N GLU A 102 -8.23 -0.62 -6.07
CA GLU A 102 -8.18 -0.67 -7.53
C GLU A 102 -8.71 0.59 -8.17
N THR A 103 -8.19 0.91 -9.35
CA THR A 103 -8.77 1.87 -10.29
C THR A 103 -9.15 1.17 -11.57
N TRP A 104 -10.33 1.51 -12.09
CA TRP A 104 -10.93 0.88 -13.26
C TRP A 104 -11.31 1.94 -14.28
N GLN A 105 -11.03 1.70 -15.56
CA GLN A 105 -11.58 2.49 -16.66
C GLN A 105 -12.59 1.62 -17.41
N GLY A 106 -13.87 1.81 -17.12
CA GLY A 106 -14.89 0.82 -17.48
C GLY A 106 -14.59 -0.52 -16.80
N ASP A 107 -14.55 -1.60 -17.57
CA ASP A 107 -14.23 -2.95 -17.06
C ASP A 107 -12.73 -3.29 -17.06
N LYS A 108 -11.86 -2.34 -17.40
CA LYS A 108 -10.42 -2.56 -17.45
C LYS A 108 -9.74 -2.10 -16.17
N LEU A 109 -9.01 -3.00 -15.53
CA LEU A 109 -8.14 -2.68 -14.40
C LEU A 109 -7.03 -1.74 -14.85
N ALA A 110 -7.16 -0.47 -14.49
CA ALA A 110 -6.29 0.62 -14.89
C ALA A 110 -5.01 0.69 -14.03
N GLY A 111 -5.10 0.27 -12.77
CA GLY A 111 -4.02 0.22 -11.81
C GLY A 111 -4.53 -0.05 -10.41
N GLY A 112 -3.65 -0.09 -9.43
CA GLY A 112 -4.04 -0.30 -8.05
C GLY A 112 -2.88 -0.24 -7.07
N ILE A 113 -3.22 -0.33 -5.79
CA ILE A 113 -2.31 -0.37 -4.65
C ILE A 113 -2.61 -1.65 -3.87
N LEU A 114 -1.56 -2.42 -3.58
CA LEU A 114 -1.58 -3.53 -2.66
C LEU A 114 -1.16 -3.00 -1.29
N GLY A 115 -1.89 -3.34 -0.23
CA GLY A 115 -1.49 -2.99 1.12
C GLY A 115 -2.01 -3.95 2.18
N ILE A 116 -1.45 -3.81 3.37
CA ILE A 116 -1.83 -4.54 4.58
C ILE A 116 -2.44 -3.56 5.56
N VAL A 117 -3.54 -3.96 6.20
CA VAL A 117 -4.26 -3.17 7.20
C VAL A 117 -4.14 -3.86 8.55
N ILE A 118 -3.64 -3.13 9.54
CA ILE A 118 -3.59 -3.55 10.95
C ILE A 118 -4.01 -2.38 11.81
N GLY A 119 -5.17 -2.47 12.45
CA GLY A 119 -5.76 -1.34 13.17
C GLY A 119 -5.98 -0.14 12.25
N GLY A 120 -5.47 1.03 12.64
CA GLY A 120 -5.46 2.26 11.88
C GLY A 120 -4.21 2.47 11.01
N ALA A 121 -3.41 1.42 10.78
CA ALA A 121 -2.26 1.46 9.88
C ALA A 121 -2.62 0.83 8.52
N PHE A 122 -2.33 1.55 7.44
CA PHE A 122 -2.27 1.03 6.09
C PHE A 122 -0.80 0.97 5.66
N ILE A 123 -0.28 -0.23 5.40
CA ILE A 123 1.09 -0.47 4.96
C ILE A 123 1.03 -0.79 3.46
N GLY A 124 1.46 0.14 2.61
CA GLY A 124 1.39 0.02 1.16
C GLY A 124 2.54 -0.83 0.61
N GLU A 125 2.28 -2.08 0.25
CA GLU A 125 3.32 -3.01 -0.20
C GLU A 125 3.83 -2.70 -1.61
N SER A 126 2.93 -2.32 -2.52
CA SER A 126 3.29 -1.94 -3.90
C SER A 126 2.12 -1.28 -4.62
N MET A 127 2.39 -0.71 -5.79
CA MET A 127 1.38 -0.13 -6.67
C MET A 127 1.71 -0.40 -8.14
N PHE A 128 0.72 -0.44 -9.02
CA PHE A 128 0.97 -0.63 -10.46
C PHE A 128 -0.06 0.14 -11.29
N TYR A 129 0.26 0.35 -12.56
CA TYR A 129 -0.70 0.83 -13.54
C TYR A 129 -0.54 0.09 -14.87
N ARG A 130 -1.65 -0.03 -15.59
CA ARG A 130 -1.75 -0.49 -16.99
C ARG A 130 -2.27 0.62 -17.90
N ILE A 131 -3.07 1.53 -17.36
CA ILE A 131 -3.60 2.70 -18.07
C ILE A 131 -3.00 3.95 -17.41
N PRO A 132 -2.45 4.90 -18.19
CA PRO A 132 -1.83 6.10 -17.64
C PRO A 132 -2.74 6.83 -16.64
N GLU A 133 -2.13 7.27 -15.54
CA GLU A 133 -2.78 7.92 -14.38
C GLU A 133 -3.59 7.01 -13.46
N GLY A 134 -3.82 5.74 -13.79
CA GLY A 134 -4.59 4.81 -12.95
C GLY A 134 -4.03 4.70 -11.53
N SER A 135 -2.75 4.40 -11.37
CA SER A 135 -2.13 4.30 -10.03
C SER A 135 -2.08 5.63 -9.27
N LYS A 136 -1.99 6.76 -9.98
CA LYS A 136 -1.99 8.09 -9.35
C LYS A 136 -3.38 8.44 -8.81
N VAL A 137 -4.42 8.10 -9.56
CA VAL A 137 -5.81 8.20 -9.09
C VAL A 137 -6.04 7.26 -7.91
N ALA A 138 -5.49 6.03 -7.95
CA ALA A 138 -5.56 5.08 -6.84
C ALA A 138 -4.95 5.68 -5.56
N MET A 139 -3.77 6.31 -5.66
CA MET A 139 -3.11 6.98 -4.53
C MET A 139 -3.99 8.08 -3.92
N VAL A 140 -4.51 9.00 -4.74
CA VAL A 140 -5.35 10.11 -4.25
C VAL A 140 -6.62 9.57 -3.59
N LYS A 141 -7.32 8.64 -4.24
CA LYS A 141 -8.56 8.08 -3.72
C LYS A 141 -8.36 7.20 -2.50
N LEU A 142 -7.23 6.51 -2.38
CA LEU A 142 -6.87 5.78 -1.19
C LEU A 142 -6.63 6.74 -0.01
N VAL A 143 -5.90 7.83 -0.21
CA VAL A 143 -5.70 8.83 0.86
C VAL A 143 -7.03 9.45 1.31
N GLU A 144 -7.94 9.76 0.37
CA GLU A 144 -9.31 10.20 0.71
C GLU A 144 -10.04 9.15 1.58
N GLN A 145 -10.00 7.87 1.18
CA GLN A 145 -10.61 6.76 1.92
C GLN A 145 -10.01 6.61 3.32
N LEU A 146 -8.68 6.60 3.45
CA LEU A 146 -7.97 6.43 4.71
C LEU A 146 -8.31 7.55 5.70
N ARG A 147 -8.38 8.80 5.23
CA ARG A 147 -8.83 9.94 6.05
C ARG A 147 -10.26 9.78 6.50
N GLN A 148 -11.16 9.41 5.59
CA GLN A 148 -12.58 9.22 5.90
C GLN A 148 -12.79 8.14 6.97
N GLN A 149 -11.97 7.09 6.94
CA GLN A 149 -12.03 5.99 7.90
C GLN A 149 -11.17 6.21 9.16
N GLY A 150 -10.54 7.38 9.30
CA GLY A 150 -9.78 7.76 10.50
C GLY A 150 -8.45 7.01 10.66
N PHE A 151 -7.86 6.51 9.58
CA PHE A 151 -6.52 5.91 9.64
C PHE A 151 -5.49 6.93 10.12
N VAL A 152 -4.51 6.44 10.89
CA VAL A 152 -3.47 7.24 11.53
C VAL A 152 -2.18 7.19 10.72
N LEU A 153 -1.90 6.06 10.09
CA LEU A 153 -0.62 5.78 9.46
C LEU A 153 -0.82 5.23 8.05
N PHE A 154 -0.18 5.87 7.06
CA PHE A 154 0.01 5.31 5.72
C PHE A 154 1.52 5.12 5.48
N ASP A 155 2.00 3.91 5.76
CA ASP A 155 3.39 3.49 5.59
C ASP A 155 3.67 3.11 4.14
N ALA A 156 4.66 3.75 3.52
CA ALA A 156 5.14 3.47 2.17
C ALA A 156 6.59 2.97 2.16
N GLN A 157 7.09 2.52 3.31
CA GLN A 157 8.39 1.93 3.61
C GLN A 157 9.59 2.79 3.21
N MET A 158 9.85 2.93 1.92
CA MET A 158 11.02 3.57 1.34
C MET A 158 10.65 4.71 0.39
N MET A 159 11.44 5.78 0.46
CA MET A 159 11.22 6.97 -0.36
C MET A 159 11.53 6.67 -1.83
N ASN A 160 10.80 7.32 -2.72
CA ASN A 160 11.18 7.42 -4.12
C ASN A 160 10.61 8.71 -4.75
N PRO A 161 11.15 9.16 -5.90
CA PRO A 161 10.71 10.39 -6.55
C PRO A 161 9.23 10.42 -6.95
N HIS A 162 8.57 9.26 -7.07
CA HIS A 162 7.13 9.22 -7.34
C HIS A 162 6.32 9.63 -6.10
N LEU A 163 6.68 9.12 -4.93
CA LEU A 163 6.00 9.40 -3.67
C LEU A 163 6.23 10.82 -3.16
N GLU A 164 7.42 11.39 -3.37
CA GLU A 164 7.71 12.80 -3.01
C GLU A 164 6.71 13.79 -3.64
N ARG A 165 6.26 13.48 -4.85
CA ARG A 165 5.25 14.30 -5.57
C ARG A 165 3.90 14.30 -4.87
N PHE A 166 3.65 13.29 -4.03
CA PHE A 166 2.47 13.19 -3.19
C PHE A 166 2.62 13.85 -1.81
N GLY A 167 3.80 14.43 -1.52
CA GLY A 167 4.11 14.99 -0.21
C GLY A 167 4.65 13.95 0.77
N ALA A 168 5.06 12.77 0.31
CA ALA A 168 5.69 11.77 1.15
C ALA A 168 6.87 12.36 1.93
N TYR A 169 7.02 11.93 3.18
CA TYR A 169 8.06 12.41 4.09
C TYR A 169 8.68 11.23 4.84
N SER A 170 9.92 11.41 5.26
CA SER A 170 10.63 10.41 6.06
C SER A 170 10.58 10.78 7.53
N VAL A 171 10.39 9.78 8.38
CA VAL A 171 10.49 9.85 9.84
C VAL A 171 11.60 8.92 10.31
N ASN A 172 12.20 9.23 11.46
CA ASN A 172 13.15 8.31 12.09
C ASN A 172 12.40 7.13 12.75
N ASP A 173 13.15 6.12 13.19
CA ASP A 173 12.56 4.93 13.82
C ASP A 173 11.73 5.25 15.08
N GLU A 174 12.17 6.16 15.94
CA GLU A 174 11.45 6.52 17.17
C GLU A 174 10.07 7.13 16.87
N GLU A 175 10.03 8.08 15.94
CA GLU A 175 8.78 8.71 15.47
C GLU A 175 7.87 7.69 14.77
N TYR A 176 8.44 6.84 13.92
CA TYR A 176 7.67 5.78 13.25
C TYR A 176 7.04 4.80 14.25
N GLN A 177 7.81 4.31 15.23
CA GLN A 177 7.30 3.38 16.23
C GLN A 177 6.18 4.03 17.06
N THR A 178 6.30 5.33 17.37
CA THR A 178 5.24 6.07 18.08
C THR A 178 3.94 6.10 17.27
N LEU A 179 4.02 6.45 15.98
CA LEU A 179 2.87 6.47 15.08
C LEU A 179 2.28 5.08 14.84
N LEU A 180 3.14 4.06 14.68
CA LEU A 180 2.72 2.67 14.49
C LEU A 180 1.95 2.16 15.71
N GLN A 181 2.47 2.36 16.93
CA GLN A 181 1.76 1.92 18.15
C GLN A 181 0.40 2.62 18.31
N GLN A 182 0.32 3.92 17.99
CA GLN A 182 -0.94 4.65 17.98
C GLN A 182 -1.92 4.07 16.94
N ALA A 183 -1.42 3.76 15.73
CA ALA A 183 -2.22 3.18 14.67
C ALA A 183 -2.74 1.79 15.06
N LEU A 184 -1.92 0.92 15.66
CA LEU A 184 -2.29 -0.45 16.04
C LEU A 184 -3.43 -0.53 17.06
N VAL A 185 -3.52 0.44 17.98
CA VAL A 185 -4.62 0.51 18.96
C VAL A 185 -5.86 1.24 18.43
N THR A 186 -5.75 1.91 17.28
CA THR A 186 -6.87 2.59 16.62
C THR A 186 -7.67 1.59 15.79
N ARG A 187 -8.99 1.56 15.97
CA ARG A 187 -9.85 0.65 15.20
C ARG A 187 -10.37 1.36 13.95
N CYS A 188 -9.83 0.96 12.80
CA CYS A 188 -10.31 1.38 11.49
C CYS A 188 -10.73 0.17 10.67
N THR A 189 -11.55 0.38 9.64
CA THR A 189 -11.85 -0.62 8.63
C THR A 189 -11.81 0.06 7.28
N LEU A 190 -11.18 -0.57 6.29
CA LEU A 190 -11.05 0.01 4.96
C LEU A 190 -12.39 -0.02 4.18
N VAL A 191 -13.30 -0.93 4.58
CA VAL A 191 -14.60 -1.22 3.95
C VAL A 191 -15.71 -1.25 4.99
#